data_AF-A0A2V5U852-F1
#
_entry.id   AF-A0A2V5U852-F1
#
_cell.length_a   1.000
_cell.length_b   1.000
_cell.length_c   1.000
_cell.angle_alpha   90.00
_cell.angle_beta   90.00
_cell.angle_gamma   90.00
#
_symmetry.space_group_name_H-M   'P 1'
#
loop_
_entity.id
_entity.type
_entity.pdbx_description
1 polymer ?
#
loop_
_entity_poly.entity_id
_entity_poly.type
_entity_poly.pdbx_seq_one_letter_code
_entity_poly.pdbx_strand_id
1 'polypeptide(L)'
;MLSKLFRSAGSAAPLEPLEFMERLAALVPRPRLHLIRFHGVLAPNAKLRRQIVPAPAERAAAPPTDHASAQGETPRMSWARLLKRVFDIDIERCRNCGGALKIIAAPSTRSGQGLKIRR
;
A
#
# COMPACT_ATOMS: atom_id res chain seq x y z
N MET A 1 -0.93 -19.15 -26.87
CA MET A 1 -1.68 -18.31 -27.84
C MET A 1 -1.11 -16.89 -27.96
N LEU A 2 -0.59 -16.28 -26.88
CA LEU A 2 0.03 -14.93 -26.91
C LEU A 2 1.42 -14.85 -27.57
N SER A 3 2.16 -15.96 -27.66
CA SER A 3 3.55 -15.99 -28.15
C SER A 3 3.73 -15.76 -29.66
N LYS A 4 2.65 -15.83 -30.45
CA LYS A 4 2.70 -15.58 -31.90
C LYS A 4 2.61 -14.09 -32.26
N LEU A 5 2.08 -13.24 -31.37
CA LEU A 5 1.88 -11.81 -31.63
C LEU A 5 3.16 -10.97 -31.52
N PHE A 6 4.19 -11.49 -30.86
CA PHE A 6 5.40 -10.72 -30.50
C PHE A 6 6.69 -11.23 -31.18
N ARG A 7 6.62 -12.23 -32.06
CA ARG A 7 7.77 -12.70 -32.81
C ARG A 7 7.98 -11.82 -34.06
N SER A 8 8.78 -10.76 -33.95
CA SER A 8 9.39 -10.16 -35.13
C SER A 8 10.63 -10.97 -35.51
N ALA A 9 10.62 -11.58 -36.69
CA ALA A 9 11.79 -12.19 -37.26
C ALA A 9 12.56 -11.10 -38.02
N GLY A 10 13.65 -10.60 -37.44
CA GLY A 10 14.65 -9.77 -38.13
C GLY A 10 14.24 -8.31 -38.41
N SER A 11 15.09 -7.38 -37.97
CA SER A 11 15.03 -5.91 -38.18
C SER A 11 13.76 -5.17 -37.71
N ALA A 12 13.95 -4.11 -36.93
CA ALA A 12 12.88 -3.26 -36.43
C ALA A 12 12.25 -2.45 -37.57
N ALA A 13 11.29 -3.05 -38.29
CA ALA A 13 10.40 -2.30 -39.15
C ALA A 13 9.61 -1.27 -38.30
N PRO A 14 9.44 -0.02 -38.78
CA PRO A 14 8.59 0.94 -38.08
C PRO A 14 7.16 0.40 -38.03
N LEU A 15 6.61 0.29 -36.81
CA LEU A 15 5.21 -0.06 -36.58
C LEU A 15 4.34 1.13 -36.95
N GLU A 16 3.23 0.88 -37.65
CA GLU A 16 2.19 1.89 -37.77
C GLU A 16 1.68 2.30 -36.37
N PRO A 17 1.33 3.58 -36.13
CA PRO A 17 0.95 4.06 -34.79
C PRO A 17 -0.19 3.26 -34.14
N LEU A 18 -1.13 2.77 -34.95
CA LEU A 18 -2.25 1.92 -34.51
C LEU A 18 -1.78 0.54 -34.08
N GLU A 19 -0.92 -0.12 -34.87
CA GLU A 19 -0.36 -1.44 -34.53
C GLU A 19 0.49 -1.38 -33.25
N PHE A 20 1.20 -0.27 -33.03
CA PHE A 20 1.93 -0.03 -31.79
C PHE A 20 0.99 0.07 -30.59
N MET A 21 -0.10 0.85 -30.70
CA MET A 21 -1.10 0.97 -29.64
C MET A 21 -1.80 -0.36 -29.34
N GLU A 22 -2.12 -1.15 -30.36
CA GLU A 22 -2.73 -2.48 -30.19
C GLU A 22 -1.80 -3.45 -29.45
N ARG A 23 -0.52 -3.49 -29.83
CA ARG A 23 0.49 -4.34 -29.17
C ARG A 23 0.75 -3.89 -27.73
N LEU A 24 0.75 -2.58 -27.46
CA LEU A 24 0.84 -2.05 -26.10
C LEU A 24 -0.38 -2.41 -25.26
N ALA A 25 -1.58 -2.24 -25.79
CA ALA A 25 -2.83 -2.57 -25.10
C ALA A 25 -2.90 -4.05 -24.73
N ALA A 26 -2.33 -4.94 -25.56
CA ALA A 26 -2.26 -6.37 -25.29
C ALA A 26 -1.38 -6.74 -24.07
N LEU A 27 -0.45 -5.87 -23.66
CA LEU A 27 0.36 -6.07 -22.45
C LEU A 27 -0.41 -5.78 -21.16
N VAL A 28 -1.47 -4.96 -21.23
CA VAL A 28 -2.25 -4.58 -20.04
C VAL A 28 -3.08 -5.79 -19.62
N PRO A 29 -2.84 -6.35 -18.42
CA PRO A 29 -3.61 -7.49 -17.96
C PRO A 29 -5.07 -7.09 -17.68
N ARG A 30 -5.98 -8.05 -17.86
CA ARG A 30 -7.41 -7.80 -17.65
C ARG A 30 -7.67 -7.26 -16.23
N PRO A 31 -8.52 -6.22 -16.09
CA PRO A 31 -8.84 -5.64 -14.80
C PRO A 31 -9.43 -6.71 -13.87
N ARG A 32 -9.07 -6.65 -12.58
CA ARG A 32 -9.45 -7.59 -11.51
C ARG A 32 -8.81 -8.98 -11.58
N LEU A 33 -7.78 -9.17 -12.42
CA LEU A 33 -6.93 -10.36 -12.31
C LEU A 33 -5.94 -10.17 -11.16
N HIS A 34 -5.78 -11.18 -10.30
CA HIS A 34 -4.74 -11.19 -9.28
C HIS A 34 -3.37 -11.38 -9.94
N LEU A 35 -2.63 -10.28 -10.11
CA LEU A 35 -1.33 -10.27 -10.77
C LEU A 35 -0.21 -10.80 -9.88
N ILE A 36 -0.38 -10.75 -8.56
CA ILE A 36 0.63 -11.14 -7.58
C ILE A 36 0.31 -12.52 -7.03
N ARG A 37 0.68 -13.59 -7.72
CA ARG A 37 0.56 -14.95 -7.17
C ARG A 37 1.80 -15.28 -6.33
N PHE A 38 1.64 -15.34 -5.02
CA PHE A 38 2.68 -15.85 -4.13
C PHE A 38 2.71 -17.38 -4.20
N HIS A 39 3.89 -17.94 -4.43
CA HIS A 39 4.11 -19.37 -4.53
C HIS A 39 5.00 -19.89 -3.40
N GLY A 40 4.90 -21.20 -3.13
CA GLY A 40 5.76 -21.89 -2.18
C GLY A 40 5.69 -21.28 -0.79
N VAL A 41 6.87 -20.99 -0.23
CA VAL A 41 7.03 -20.55 1.16
C VAL A 41 6.41 -19.18 1.46
N LEU A 42 6.27 -18.32 0.44
CA LEU A 42 5.71 -16.98 0.57
C LEU A 42 4.18 -16.95 0.42
N ALA A 43 3.55 -18.08 0.08
CA ALA A 43 2.10 -18.14 -0.06
C ALA A 43 1.39 -17.86 1.28
N PRO A 44 0.22 -17.17 1.28
CA PRO A 44 -0.52 -16.87 2.50
C PRO A 44 -0.86 -18.10 3.36
N ASN A 45 -1.07 -19.26 2.72
CA ASN A 45 -1.39 -20.54 3.36
C ASN A 45 -0.23 -21.56 3.27
N ALA A 46 1.03 -21.10 3.29
CA ALA A 46 2.18 -22.00 3.32
C ALA A 46 2.32 -22.69 4.69
N LYS A 47 2.54 -24.01 4.71
CA LYS A 47 2.72 -24.78 5.98
C LYS A 47 3.88 -24.24 6.83
N LEU A 48 4.95 -23.78 6.18
CA LEU A 48 6.15 -23.23 6.83
C LEU A 48 5.96 -21.78 7.35
N ARG A 49 4.80 -21.15 7.13
CA ARG A 49 4.55 -19.75 7.53
C ARG A 49 4.79 -19.52 9.03
N ARG A 50 4.49 -20.50 9.89
CA ARG A 50 4.71 -20.42 11.35
C ARG A 50 6.17 -20.27 11.75
N GLN A 51 7.11 -20.75 10.92
CA GLN A 51 8.55 -20.65 11.20
C GLN A 51 9.15 -19.33 10.71
N ILE A 52 8.48 -18.64 9.79
CA ILE A 52 9.01 -17.45 9.09
C ILE A 52 8.35 -16.17 9.59
N VAL A 53 7.04 -16.21 9.84
CA VAL A 53 6.32 -15.05 10.37
C VAL A 53 6.61 -14.96 11.86
N PRO A 54 7.26 -13.87 12.34
CA PRO A 54 7.51 -13.69 13.75
C PRO A 54 6.19 -13.73 14.53
N ALA A 55 6.17 -14.47 15.63
CA ALA A 55 5.03 -14.44 16.54
C ALA A 55 4.82 -12.99 17.02
N PRO A 56 3.57 -12.52 17.14
CA PRO A 56 3.30 -11.23 17.75
C PRO A 56 3.97 -11.16 19.12
N ALA A 57 4.79 -10.13 19.36
CA ALA A 57 5.41 -9.94 20.66
C ALA A 57 4.32 -9.82 21.74
N GLU A 58 4.49 -10.59 22.81
CA GLU A 58 3.62 -10.52 23.98
C GLU A 58 3.74 -9.11 24.57
N ARG A 59 2.61 -8.39 24.63
CA ARG A 59 2.61 -6.98 25.02
C ARG A 59 2.91 -6.87 26.52
N ALA A 60 4.07 -6.29 26.86
CA ALA A 60 4.24 -5.67 28.17
C ALA A 60 3.17 -4.58 28.33
N ALA A 61 2.42 -4.63 29.42
CA ALA A 61 1.35 -3.68 29.71
C ALA A 61 1.94 -2.27 29.88
N ALA A 62 1.84 -1.46 28.83
CA ALA A 62 2.07 -0.02 28.93
C ALA A 62 0.83 0.66 29.52
N PRO A 63 0.98 1.69 30.36
CA PRO A 63 -0.14 2.36 31.02
C PRO A 63 -1.11 2.99 30.01
N PRO A 64 -2.40 3.08 30.36
CA PRO A 64 -3.43 3.56 29.45
C PRO A 64 -3.16 5.03 29.12
N THR A 65 -3.06 5.32 27.82
CA THR A 65 -3.17 6.70 27.31
C THR A 65 -4.56 6.87 26.72
N ASP A 66 -5.19 8.00 27.02
CA ASP A 66 -6.61 8.32 26.84
C ASP A 66 -7.09 8.26 25.38
N HIS A 67 -7.22 7.06 24.83
CA HIS A 67 -8.02 6.78 23.66
C HIS A 67 -8.75 5.45 23.88
N ALA A 68 -9.94 5.54 24.45
CA ALA A 68 -10.82 4.42 24.66
C ALA A 68 -11.18 3.75 23.32
N SER A 69 -10.79 2.49 23.16
CA SER A 69 -11.59 1.49 22.45
C SER A 69 -11.40 0.15 23.14
N ALA A 70 -12.49 -0.58 23.28
CA ALA A 70 -12.70 -1.72 24.14
C ALA A 70 -11.63 -2.82 24.14
N GLN A 71 -11.65 -3.54 25.26
CA GLN A 71 -10.89 -4.70 25.68
C GLN A 71 -10.53 -5.69 24.54
N GLY A 72 -9.27 -6.13 24.50
CA GLY A 72 -8.84 -7.36 23.82
C GLY A 72 -8.14 -7.23 22.46
N GLU A 73 -8.23 -6.11 21.76
CA GLU A 73 -7.57 -5.95 20.46
C GLU A 73 -6.17 -5.32 20.56
N THR A 74 -5.28 -5.69 19.63
CA THR A 74 -4.03 -4.93 19.39
C THR A 74 -4.36 -3.45 19.21
N PRO A 75 -3.70 -2.51 19.92
CA PRO A 75 -3.96 -1.10 19.69
C PRO A 75 -3.68 -0.81 18.21
N ARG A 76 -4.74 -0.56 17.45
CA ARG A 76 -4.64 -0.21 16.03
C ARG A 76 -3.83 1.08 15.96
N MET A 77 -2.66 1.04 15.33
CA MET A 77 -1.87 2.25 15.13
C MET A 77 -2.70 3.26 14.35
N SER A 78 -2.67 4.53 14.76
CA SER A 78 -3.29 5.60 13.99
C SER A 78 -2.68 5.65 12.59
N TRP A 79 -3.48 6.04 11.61
CA TRP A 79 -3.01 6.24 10.24
C TRP A 79 -1.80 7.19 10.16
N ALA A 80 -1.77 8.23 11.00
CA ALA A 80 -0.64 9.16 11.10
C ALA A 80 0.65 8.48 11.57
N ARG A 81 0.58 7.63 12.60
CA ARG A 81 1.74 6.86 13.09
C ARG A 81 2.23 5.83 12.06
N LEU A 82 1.33 5.26 11.26
CA LEU A 82 1.67 4.39 10.15
C LEU A 82 2.45 5.14 9.05
N LEU A 83 2.00 6.34 8.67
CA LEU A 83 2.69 7.18 7.70
C LEU A 83 4.12 7.49 8.14
N LYS A 84 4.29 7.87 9.42
CA LYS A 84 5.63 8.11 9.97
C LYS A 84 6.49 6.86 9.94
N ARG A 85 5.95 5.68 10.28
CA ARG A 85 6.73 4.43 10.31
C ARG A 85 7.14 3.93 8.92
N VAL A 86 6.25 4.03 7.93
CA VAL A 86 6.47 3.45 6.59
C VAL A 86 7.16 4.43 5.64
N PHE A 87 6.81 5.72 5.75
CA PHE A 87 7.23 6.75 4.80
C PHE A 87 8.04 7.89 5.43
N ASP A 88 8.28 7.86 6.75
CA ASP A 88 8.92 8.95 7.50
C ASP A 88 8.20 10.31 7.37
N ILE A 89 6.88 10.26 7.18
CA ILE A 89 6.02 11.45 7.10
C ILE A 89 5.37 11.69 8.46
N ASP A 90 5.84 12.72 9.18
CA ASP A 90 5.22 13.16 10.44
C ASP A 90 4.23 14.31 10.20
N ILE A 91 2.94 14.01 10.33
CA ILE A 91 1.84 14.99 10.25
C ILE A 91 1.31 15.41 11.64
N GLU A 92 1.80 14.76 12.71
CA GLU A 92 1.45 15.10 14.09
C GLU A 92 2.39 16.19 14.64
N ARG A 93 3.40 16.62 13.87
CA ARG A 93 4.33 17.70 14.22
C ARG A 93 4.39 18.76 13.14
N CYS A 94 4.36 20.03 13.56
CA CYS A 94 4.55 21.15 12.66
C CYS A 94 6.00 21.26 12.21
N ARG A 95 6.25 21.25 10.89
CA ARG A 95 7.59 21.40 10.33
C ARG A 95 8.24 22.76 10.65
N ASN A 96 7.44 23.79 10.92
CA ASN A 96 7.93 25.15 11.13
C ASN A 96 8.18 25.52 12.60
N CYS A 97 7.51 24.86 13.55
CA CYS A 97 7.64 25.19 14.97
C CYS A 97 7.77 23.98 15.90
N GLY A 98 7.74 22.76 15.38
CA GLY A 98 7.86 21.52 16.17
C GLY A 98 6.64 21.19 17.06
N GLY A 99 5.63 22.06 17.11
CA GLY A 99 4.43 21.87 17.92
C GLY A 99 3.60 20.66 17.49
N ALA A 100 2.92 20.05 18.45
CA ALA A 100 1.99 18.97 18.18
C ALA A 100 0.79 19.47 17.36
N LEU A 101 0.37 18.70 16.36
CA LEU A 101 -0.79 19.00 15.52
C LEU A 101 -1.85 17.92 15.73
N LYS A 102 -3.12 18.31 15.79
CA LYS A 102 -4.26 17.40 15.88
C LYS A 102 -4.99 17.30 14.54
N ILE A 103 -5.19 16.08 14.05
CA ILE A 103 -5.96 15.82 12.83
C ILE A 103 -7.45 15.98 13.17
N ILE A 104 -8.10 16.98 12.55
CA ILE A 104 -9.52 17.31 12.80
C ILE A 104 -10.46 16.76 11.72
N ALA A 105 -9.95 16.49 10.52
CA ALA A 105 -10.70 15.89 9.42
C ALA A 105 -9.72 15.29 8.41
N ALA A 106 -10.06 14.13 7.85
CA ALA A 106 -9.41 13.61 6.65
C ALA A 106 -10.42 13.71 5.50
N PRO A 107 -10.13 14.49 4.44
CA PRO A 107 -11.04 14.58 3.31
C PRO A 107 -11.15 13.21 2.64
N SER A 108 -12.34 12.61 2.66
CA SER A 108 -12.62 11.46 1.80
C SER A 108 -12.75 12.01 0.38
N THR A 109 -12.04 11.42 -0.57
CA THR A 109 -12.00 11.89 -1.97
C THR A 109 -13.34 11.59 -2.66
N ARG A 110 -14.37 12.36 -2.30
CA ARG A 110 -15.57 12.63 -3.09
C ARG A 110 -15.74 14.14 -3.32
N SER A 111 -15.01 14.99 -2.61
CA SER A 111 -14.93 16.43 -2.92
C SER A 111 -13.54 16.96 -2.58
N GLY A 112 -12.98 17.78 -3.47
CA GLY A 112 -11.63 18.31 -3.40
C GLY A 112 -11.43 19.32 -2.26
N GLN A 113 -11.45 18.84 -1.01
CA GLN A 113 -11.08 19.64 0.15
C GLN A 113 -9.71 19.19 0.64
N GLY A 114 -8.78 20.12 0.80
CA GLY A 114 -7.45 19.85 1.35
C GLY A 114 -7.51 19.48 2.84
N LEU A 115 -6.51 18.72 3.30
CA LEU A 115 -6.33 18.36 4.70
C LEU A 115 -6.16 19.63 5.56
N LYS A 116 -7.13 19.93 6.43
CA LYS A 116 -7.05 21.07 7.36
C LYS A 116 -6.36 20.63 8.64
N ILE A 117 -5.16 21.15 8.88
CA ILE A 117 -4.38 20.91 10.10
C ILE A 117 -4.36 22.22 10.91
N ARG A 118 -4.63 22.14 12.22
CA ARG A 118 -4.43 23.26 13.17
C ARG A 118 -3.34 22.89 14.18
N ARG A 119 -2.65 23.92 14.68
CA ARG A 119 -1.84 23.86 15.91
C ARG A 119 -2.74 23.52 17.10
#